data_AF-A0A257JI53-F1
#
_entry.id   AF-A0A257JI53-F1
#
_cell.length_a   1.000
_cell.length_b   1.000
_cell.length_c   1.000
_cell.angle_alpha   90.00
_cell.angle_beta   90.00
_cell.angle_gamma   90.00
#
_symmetry.space_group_name_H-M   'P 1'
#
loop_
_entity.id
_entity.type
_entity.pdbx_description
1 polymer ?
#
loop_
_entity_poly.entity_id
_entity_poly.type
_entity_poly.pdbx_seq_one_letter_code
_entity_poly.pdbx_strand_id
1 'polypeptide(L)'
;MQLDYDQAGQLAQQIAQRSGTANPLGRSGMPRDIAEAAVFLASAAAGFITGTHITVDGGLTIGPRHSWDPNVAGPMSDALGLSPEQLRALRTQRAG
;
A
#
# COMPACT_ATOMS: atom_id res chain seq x y z
N MET A 1 -0.99 -10.78 23.69
CA MET A 1 -2.42 -11.08 23.53
C MET A 1 -2.50 -12.52 23.04
N GLN A 2 -3.01 -13.44 23.84
CA GLN A 2 -3.14 -14.84 23.43
C GLN A 2 -4.56 -15.04 22.89
N LEU A 3 -4.68 -15.14 21.57
CA LEU A 3 -5.96 -15.36 20.89
C LEU A 3 -6.24 -16.86 20.86
N ASP A 4 -7.48 -17.26 21.10
CA ASP A 4 -7.92 -18.61 20.76
C ASP A 4 -8.12 -18.76 19.23
N TYR A 5 -8.39 -19.98 18.77
CA TYR A 5 -8.49 -20.29 17.34
C TYR A 5 -9.63 -19.54 16.65
N ASP A 6 -10.78 -19.39 17.32
CA ASP A 6 -11.94 -18.70 16.77
C ASP A 6 -11.71 -17.19 16.71
N GLN A 7 -11.12 -16.63 17.76
CA GLN A 7 -10.69 -15.22 17.81
C GLN A 7 -9.65 -14.92 16.72
N ALA A 8 -8.70 -15.83 16.49
CA ALA A 8 -7.72 -15.70 15.42
C ALA A 8 -8.39 -15.71 14.03
N GLY A 9 -9.36 -16.60 13.81
CA GLY A 9 -10.13 -16.66 12.57
C GLY A 9 -10.95 -15.39 12.31
N GLN A 10 -11.64 -14.87 13.33
CA GLN A 10 -12.41 -13.63 13.24
C GLN A 10 -11.50 -12.42 12.98
N LEU A 11 -10.36 -12.35 13.65
CA LEU A 11 -9.37 -11.30 13.41
C LEU A 11 -8.84 -11.35 11.97
N ALA A 12 -8.51 -12.54 11.46
CA ALA A 12 -8.07 -12.70 10.09
C ALA A 12 -9.12 -12.23 9.08
N GLN A 13 -10.39 -12.54 9.30
CA GLN A 13 -11.48 -12.02 8.46
C GLN A 13 -11.59 -10.49 8.53
N GLN A 14 -11.50 -9.90 9.72
CA GLN A 14 -11.55 -8.44 9.87
C GLN A 14 -10.38 -7.75 9.17
N ILE A 15 -9.17 -8.31 9.28
CA ILE A 15 -7.99 -7.83 8.56
C ILE A 15 -8.22 -7.93 7.05
N ALA A 16 -8.71 -9.07 6.56
CA ALA A 16 -8.98 -9.30 5.15
C ALA A 16 -10.05 -8.35 4.57
N GLN A 17 -11.05 -7.97 5.38
CA GLN A 17 -12.06 -6.98 5.00
C GLN A 17 -11.49 -5.56 4.91
N ARG A 18 -10.49 -5.25 5.74
CA ARG A 18 -9.89 -3.90 5.82
C ARG A 18 -8.63 -3.73 4.97
N SER A 19 -7.99 -4.81 4.56
CA SER A 19 -6.69 -4.74 3.87
C SER A 19 -6.74 -4.05 2.51
N GLY A 20 -7.91 -3.96 1.87
CA GLY A 20 -8.05 -3.20 0.63
C GLY A 20 -7.79 -1.71 0.77
N THR A 21 -8.04 -1.11 1.94
CA THR A 21 -7.76 0.33 2.14
C THR A 21 -6.31 0.62 2.48
N ALA A 22 -5.52 -0.41 2.79
CA ALA A 22 -4.14 -0.26 3.19
C ALA A 22 -3.18 -0.09 1.99
N ASN A 23 -3.59 -0.52 0.79
CA ASN A 23 -2.77 -0.43 -0.41
C ASN A 23 -3.49 0.33 -1.56
N PRO A 24 -2.72 0.95 -2.48
CA PRO A 24 -3.28 1.65 -3.64
C PRO A 24 -4.17 0.82 -4.58
N LEU A 25 -3.99 -0.51 -4.66
CA LEU A 25 -4.83 -1.36 -5.51
C LEU A 25 -6.26 -1.55 -4.97
N GLY A 26 -6.56 -1.11 -3.75
CA GLY A 26 -7.92 -1.11 -3.22
C GLY A 26 -8.45 -2.51 -2.84
N ARG A 27 -7.59 -3.54 -2.89
CA ARG A 27 -7.97 -4.93 -2.59
C ARG A 27 -6.89 -5.66 -1.81
N SER A 28 -7.31 -6.69 -1.08
CA SER A 28 -6.40 -7.63 -0.44
C SER A 28 -5.55 -8.36 -1.49
N GLY A 29 -4.29 -8.62 -1.14
CA GLY A 29 -3.44 -9.53 -1.92
C GLY A 29 -3.99 -10.95 -1.84
N MET A 30 -3.91 -11.68 -2.95
CA MET A 30 -4.31 -13.08 -3.08
C MET A 30 -3.06 -13.93 -3.31
N PRO A 31 -3.05 -15.22 -2.90
CA PRO A 31 -1.93 -16.11 -3.18
C PRO A 31 -1.51 -16.14 -4.66
N ARG A 32 -2.48 -15.98 -5.56
CA ARG A 32 -2.24 -15.89 -7.01
C ARG A 32 -1.33 -14.71 -7.38
N ASP A 33 -1.42 -13.56 -6.72
CA ASP A 33 -0.60 -12.39 -7.06
C ASP A 33 0.91 -12.70 -6.93
N ILE A 34 1.29 -13.44 -5.88
CA ILE A 34 2.67 -13.89 -5.67
C ILE A 34 3.03 -15.01 -6.64
N ALA A 35 2.11 -15.97 -6.86
CA ALA A 35 2.35 -17.10 -7.75
C ALA A 35 2.63 -16.65 -9.20
N GLU A 36 1.84 -15.72 -9.74
CA GLU A 36 2.04 -15.21 -11.10
C GLU A 36 3.36 -14.42 -11.21
N ALA A 37 3.74 -13.66 -10.18
CA ALA A 37 5.04 -12.99 -10.14
C ALA A 37 6.20 -14.00 -10.12
N ALA A 38 6.08 -15.08 -9.35
CA ALA A 38 7.08 -16.15 -9.31
C ALA A 38 7.17 -16.88 -10.66
N VAL A 39 6.03 -17.17 -11.30
CA VAL A 39 5.98 -17.79 -12.64
C VAL A 39 6.65 -16.89 -13.69
N PHE A 40 6.41 -15.58 -13.65
CA PHE A 40 7.13 -14.63 -14.51
C PHE A 40 8.64 -14.71 -14.31
N LEU A 41 9.12 -14.70 -13.06
CA LEU A 41 10.55 -14.78 -12.75
C LEU A 41 11.19 -16.11 -13.13
N ALA A 42 10.42 -17.20 -13.15
CA ALA A 42 10.88 -18.50 -13.62
C ALA A 42 10.85 -18.64 -15.15
N SER A 43 10.25 -17.69 -15.86
CA SER A 43 10.08 -17.75 -17.31
C SER A 43 11.28 -17.18 -18.08
N ALA A 44 11.39 -17.50 -19.37
CA ALA A 44 12.40 -16.92 -20.25
C ALA A 44 12.30 -15.39 -20.39
N ALA A 45 11.12 -14.80 -20.13
CA ALA A 45 10.92 -13.36 -20.21
C ALA A 45 11.71 -12.58 -19.13
N ALA A 46 12.07 -13.23 -18.03
CA ALA A 46 12.88 -12.66 -16.95
C ALA A 46 14.38 -12.92 -17.12
N GLY A 47 14.85 -13.34 -18.30
CA GLY A 47 16.21 -13.86 -18.52
C GLY A 47 17.39 -12.94 -18.18
N PHE A 48 17.15 -11.67 -17.87
CA PHE A 48 18.17 -10.71 -17.42
C PHE A 48 17.89 -10.12 -16.02
N ILE A 49 16.91 -10.66 -15.30
CA ILE A 49 16.54 -10.23 -13.95
C ILE A 49 17.19 -11.18 -12.95
N THR A 50 18.18 -10.70 -12.20
CA THR A 50 18.85 -11.46 -11.14
C THR A 50 19.38 -10.53 -10.05
N GLY A 51 19.63 -11.06 -8.85
CA GLY A 51 20.24 -10.30 -7.74
C GLY A 51 19.36 -9.23 -7.11
N THR A 52 18.04 -9.30 -7.26
CA THR A 52 17.09 -8.31 -6.74
C THR A 52 15.93 -8.94 -5.98
N HIS A 53 15.32 -8.16 -5.09
CA HIS A 53 14.01 -8.46 -4.50
C HIS A 53 12.92 -7.76 -5.31
N ILE A 54 11.79 -8.43 -5.56
CA ILE A 54 10.61 -7.84 -6.20
C ILE A 54 9.46 -7.87 -5.20
N THR A 55 9.02 -6.69 -4.78
CA THR A 55 7.91 -6.54 -3.83
C THR A 55 6.57 -6.77 -4.53
N VAL A 56 5.72 -7.62 -3.96
CA VAL A 56 4.36 -7.92 -4.44
C VAL A 56 3.37 -7.66 -3.31
N ASP A 57 2.99 -6.40 -3.12
CA ASP A 57 2.18 -5.96 -1.96
C ASP A 57 1.03 -5.00 -2.31
N GLY A 58 0.75 -4.84 -3.61
CA GLY A 58 -0.27 -3.90 -4.10
C GLY A 58 0.04 -2.42 -3.83
N GLY A 59 1.30 -2.08 -3.52
CA GLY A 59 1.74 -0.73 -3.18
C GLY A 59 1.63 -0.40 -1.69
N LEU A 60 1.49 -1.39 -0.81
CA LEU A 60 1.44 -1.18 0.63
C LEU A 60 2.70 -0.46 1.15
N THR A 61 3.88 -0.82 0.67
CA THR A 61 5.17 -0.29 1.14
C THR A 61 5.36 1.19 0.77
N ILE A 62 4.76 1.67 -0.32
CA ILE A 62 4.79 3.12 -0.67
C ILE A 62 3.77 3.94 0.13
N GLY A 63 2.82 3.26 0.78
CA GLY A 63 1.79 3.86 1.60
C GLY A 63 0.55 4.35 0.83
N PRO A 64 -0.44 4.88 1.57
CA PRO A 64 -1.65 5.44 0.99
C PRO A 64 -1.34 6.59 0.03
N ARG A 65 -2.27 6.88 -0.90
CA ARG A 65 -2.06 7.84 -2.00
C ARG A 65 -1.51 9.21 -1.56
N HIS A 66 -1.92 9.73 -0.41
CA HIS A 66 -1.43 11.02 0.12
C HIS A 66 0.07 11.02 0.52
N SER A 67 0.72 9.85 0.61
CA SER A 67 2.15 9.73 0.89
C SER A 67 3.03 10.09 -0.31
N TRP A 68 2.51 9.99 -1.53
CA TRP A 68 3.29 10.19 -2.75
C TRP A 68 2.60 11.10 -3.78
N ASP A 69 1.28 11.29 -3.72
CA ASP A 69 0.55 12.25 -4.56
C ASP A 69 0.42 13.60 -3.83
N PRO A 70 1.13 14.65 -4.26
CA PRO A 70 1.10 15.95 -3.59
C PRO A 70 -0.27 16.64 -3.71
N ASN A 71 -1.16 16.15 -4.57
CA ASN A 71 -2.49 16.69 -4.82
C ASN A 71 -3.57 16.07 -3.95
N VAL A 72 -3.24 15.04 -3.17
CA VAL A 72 -4.19 14.34 -2.30
C VAL A 72 -3.94 14.76 -0.86
N ALA A 73 -4.99 15.25 -0.22
CA ALA A 73 -4.97 15.57 1.20
C ALA A 73 -4.84 14.26 2.02
N GLY A 74 -4.04 14.31 3.07
CA GLY A 74 -3.87 13.20 4.01
C GLY A 74 -4.72 13.40 5.27
N PRO A 75 -4.81 12.37 6.13
CA PRO A 75 -5.63 12.41 7.34
C PRO A 75 -5.33 13.61 8.23
N MET A 76 -4.06 14.01 8.32
CA MET A 76 -3.65 15.14 9.13
C MET A 76 -4.05 16.49 8.52
N SER A 77 -3.99 16.66 7.20
CA SER A 77 -4.44 17.90 6.56
C SER A 77 -5.95 18.03 6.56
N ASP A 78 -6.67 16.91 6.40
CA ASP A 78 -8.13 16.86 6.51
C ASP A 78 -8.57 17.23 7.92
N ALA A 79 -7.91 16.66 8.95
CA ALA A 79 -8.17 16.98 10.35
C ALA A 79 -7.91 18.46 10.69
N LEU A 80 -6.96 19.11 10.00
CA LEU A 80 -6.65 20.52 10.16
C LEU A 80 -7.50 21.44 9.27
N GLY A 81 -8.39 20.87 8.44
CA GLY A 81 -9.23 21.64 7.51
C GLY A 81 -8.44 22.36 6.41
N LEU A 82 -7.24 21.88 6.08
CA LEU A 82 -6.38 22.49 5.07
C LEU A 82 -6.80 22.06 3.67
N SER A 83 -7.10 23.02 2.80
CA SER A 83 -7.37 22.74 1.39
C SER A 83 -6.11 22.27 0.66
N PRO A 84 -6.24 21.54 -0.46
CA PRO A 84 -5.11 21.16 -1.31
C PRO A 84 -4.27 22.37 -1.76
N GLU A 85 -4.90 23.52 -1.99
CA GLU A 85 -4.20 24.76 -2.35
C GLU A 85 -3.36 25.31 -1.18
N GLN A 86 -3.91 25.32 0.03
CA GLN A 86 -3.19 25.72 1.23
C GLN A 86 -1.99 24.80 1.51
N LEU A 87 -2.16 23.48 1.33
CA LEU A 87 -1.07 22.51 1.46
C LEU A 87 0.05 22.75 0.45
N ARG A 88 -0.29 23.04 -0.82
CA ARG A 88 0.69 23.35 -1.85
C ARG A 88 1.47 24.62 -1.50
N ALA A 89 0.79 25.68 -1.08
CA ALA A 89 1.43 26.93 -0.67
C ALA A 89 2.43 26.73 0.48
N LEU A 90 2.05 25.96 1.50
CA LEU A 90 2.92 25.63 2.64
C LEU A 90 4.16 24.82 2.25
N ARG A 91 4.04 23.90 1.28
CA ARG A 91 5.18 23.11 0.79
C ARG A 91 6.17 23.96 0.01
N THR A 92 5.68 24.87 -0.84
CA THR A 92 6.53 25.80 -1.59
C THR A 92 7.32 26.74 -0.66
N GLN A 93 6.71 27.20 0.44
CA GLN A 93 7.39 28.04 1.43
C GLN A 93 8.51 27.33 2.21
N ARG A 94 8.51 25.99 2.29
CA ARG A 94 9.57 25.20 2.96
C ARG A 94 10.72 24.80 2.04
N ALA A 95 10.56 24.96 0.74
CA ALA A 95 11.53 24.54 -0.28
C ALA A 95 12.48 25.67 -0.72
N GLY A 96 12.33 26.88 -0.17
CA GLY A 96 13.25 28.01 -0.30
C GLY A 96 14.01 28.25 0.99
#